data_AF-A0A7V9LA59-F1
#
_entry.id   AF-A0A7V9LA59-F1
#
_cell.length_a   1.000
_cell.length_b   1.000
_cell.length_c   1.000
_cell.angle_alpha   90.00
_cell.angle_beta   90.00
_cell.angle_gamma   90.00
#
_symmetry.space_group_name_H-M   'P 1'
#
loop_
_entity.id
_entity.type
_entity.pdbx_description
1 polymer ?
#
loop_
_entity_poly.entity_id
_entity_poly.type
_entity_poly.pdbx_seq_one_letter_code
_entity_poly.pdbx_strand_id
1 'polypeptide(L)'
;SQLDRLEHNQRLAEHRVTIIDWLRDDPALELDVAAERLADSARVAAPSRADAVGRARDYIKQLYRSMYDQGQIAANDWSSLRAVANTELKMPRDLRPKNAYNLIRLLDLAIRWLAGEAPSVVVSDHLRPTLLAIKNGEVPTPEVMTIARELTPKLEGARQASPLPRYPDVARAERVLRAVRAEVARRSVERVAGPWGSEAPPPPEARYDD
;
A
#
# COMPACT_ATOMS: atom_id res chain seq x y z
N SER A 1 -7.36 -9.07 -2.46
CA SER A 1 -6.40 -9.04 -1.33
C SER A 1 -5.69 -7.68 -1.29
N GLN A 2 -4.92 -7.35 -0.25
CA GLN A 2 -4.07 -6.13 -0.25
C GLN A 2 -2.97 -6.22 -1.33
N LEU A 3 -2.49 -7.44 -1.62
CA LEU A 3 -1.54 -7.69 -2.70
C LEU A 3 -2.14 -7.39 -4.08
N ASP A 4 -3.37 -7.80 -4.34
CA ASP A 4 -4.04 -7.51 -5.62
C ASP A 4 -4.20 -6.00 -5.82
N ARG A 5 -4.46 -5.25 -4.74
CA ARG A 5 -4.50 -3.77 -4.80
C ARG A 5 -3.12 -3.17 -5.09
N LEU A 6 -2.06 -3.72 -4.51
CA LEU A 6 -0.69 -3.27 -4.74
C LEU A 6 -0.24 -3.58 -6.18
N GLU A 7 -0.50 -4.78 -6.67
CA GLU A 7 -0.24 -5.16 -8.06
C GLU A 7 -1.06 -4.30 -9.03
N HIS A 8 -2.34 -4.07 -8.73
CA HIS A 8 -3.19 -3.21 -9.53
C HIS A 8 -2.66 -1.77 -9.60
N ASN A 9 -2.28 -1.20 -8.45
CA ASN A 9 -1.69 0.14 -8.38
C ASN A 9 -0.36 0.21 -9.11
N GLN A 10 0.45 -0.85 -9.06
CA GLN A 10 1.72 -0.92 -9.80
C GLN A 10 1.48 -0.95 -11.31
N ARG A 11 0.58 -1.81 -11.80
CA ARG A 11 0.22 -1.85 -13.23
C ARG A 11 -0.33 -0.51 -13.70
N LEU A 12 -1.16 0.14 -12.88
CA LEU A 12 -1.70 1.47 -13.19
C LEU A 12 -0.59 2.54 -13.25
N ALA A 13 0.43 2.44 -12.41
CA ALA A 13 1.60 3.30 -12.45
C ALA A 13 2.47 3.06 -13.70
N GLU A 14 2.75 1.80 -14.04
CA GLU A 14 3.48 1.41 -15.25
C GLU A 14 2.75 1.88 -16.51
N HIS A 15 1.45 1.62 -16.61
CA HIS A 15 0.62 2.06 -17.74
C HIS A 15 0.52 3.57 -17.82
N ARG A 16 0.51 4.29 -16.68
CA ARG A 16 0.54 5.76 -16.70
C ARG A 16 1.76 6.29 -17.42
N VAL A 17 2.96 5.74 -17.18
CA VAL A 17 4.18 6.15 -17.88
C VAL A 17 4.01 5.98 -19.38
N THR A 18 3.64 4.76 -19.80
CA THR A 18 3.45 4.44 -21.22
C THR A 18 2.41 5.33 -21.91
N ILE A 19 1.25 5.54 -21.27
CA ILE A 19 0.15 6.34 -21.85
C ILE A 19 0.55 7.81 -21.95
N ILE A 20 1.22 8.36 -20.94
CA ILE A 20 1.68 9.75 -20.97
C ILE A 20 2.71 9.95 -22.08
N ASP A 21 3.63 9.00 -22.28
CA ASP A 21 4.61 9.08 -23.37
C ASP A 21 3.94 9.03 -24.74
N TRP A 22 2.94 8.15 -24.95
CA TRP A 22 2.15 8.15 -26.18
C TRP A 22 1.42 9.46 -26.44
N LEU A 23 0.90 10.09 -25.39
CA LEU A 23 0.20 11.38 -25.49
C LEU A 23 1.14 12.56 -25.73
N ARG A 24 2.42 12.44 -25.35
CA ARG A 24 3.46 13.41 -25.70
C ARG A 24 3.84 13.29 -27.17
N ASP A 25 3.96 12.07 -27.66
CA ASP A 25 4.30 11.79 -29.06
C ASP A 25 3.13 12.12 -30.00
N ASP A 26 1.90 11.82 -29.59
CA ASP A 26 0.66 12.09 -30.34
C ASP A 26 -0.41 12.70 -29.41
N PRO A 27 -0.42 14.04 -29.28
CA PRO A 27 -1.41 14.74 -28.45
C PRO A 27 -2.86 14.60 -28.95
N ALA A 28 -3.06 14.17 -30.20
CA ALA A 28 -4.38 13.94 -30.77
C ALA A 28 -4.85 12.48 -30.61
N LEU A 29 -4.07 11.62 -29.95
CA LEU A 29 -4.40 10.22 -29.77
C LEU A 29 -5.77 10.03 -29.10
N GLU A 30 -6.62 9.28 -29.77
CA GLU A 30 -7.97 8.97 -29.31
C GLU A 30 -7.97 7.81 -28.31
N LEU A 31 -8.92 7.84 -27.36
CA LEU A 31 -9.00 6.87 -26.25
C LEU A 31 -9.07 5.42 -26.75
N ASP A 32 -9.85 5.17 -27.79
CA ASP A 32 -10.03 3.82 -28.32
C ASP A 32 -8.73 3.29 -28.96
N VAL A 33 -7.99 4.16 -29.66
CA VAL A 33 -6.68 3.82 -30.22
C VAL A 33 -5.66 3.58 -29.12
N ALA A 34 -5.67 4.39 -28.05
CA ALA A 34 -4.83 4.17 -26.88
C ALA A 34 -5.17 2.84 -26.16
N ALA A 35 -6.44 2.47 -26.08
CA ALA A 35 -6.89 1.21 -25.51
C ALA A 35 -6.45 -0.01 -26.35
N GLU A 36 -6.50 0.09 -27.68
CA GLU A 36 -5.97 -0.93 -28.58
C GLU A 36 -4.46 -1.11 -28.40
N ARG A 37 -3.69 0.01 -28.42
CA ARG A 37 -2.25 0.00 -28.18
C ARG A 37 -1.90 -0.62 -26.83
N LEU A 38 -2.64 -0.28 -25.77
CA LEU A 38 -2.43 -0.82 -24.44
C LEU A 38 -2.76 -2.32 -24.35
N ALA A 39 -3.82 -2.77 -25.02
CA ALA A 39 -4.17 -4.19 -25.05
C ALA A 39 -3.06 -5.04 -25.69
N ASP A 40 -2.37 -4.50 -26.71
CA ASP A 40 -1.20 -5.14 -27.33
C ASP A 40 0.05 -5.06 -26.47
N SER A 41 0.38 -3.86 -25.95
CA SER A 41 1.63 -3.64 -25.21
C SER A 41 1.65 -4.34 -23.86
N ALA A 42 0.51 -4.36 -23.14
CA ALA A 42 0.39 -4.97 -21.82
C ALA A 42 0.04 -6.47 -21.86
N ARG A 43 -0.13 -7.05 -23.05
CA ARG A 43 -0.56 -8.46 -23.26
C ARG A 43 -1.72 -8.84 -22.34
N VAL A 44 -2.77 -8.02 -22.35
CA VAL A 44 -3.91 -8.18 -21.43
C VAL A 44 -4.58 -9.54 -21.70
N ALA A 45 -4.40 -10.49 -20.80
CA ALA A 45 -5.01 -11.81 -20.91
C ALA A 45 -6.54 -11.68 -20.80
N ALA A 46 -7.25 -12.03 -21.88
CA ALA A 46 -8.70 -12.00 -21.93
C ALA A 46 -9.24 -13.07 -22.90
N PRO A 47 -10.51 -13.50 -22.76
CA PRO A 47 -11.10 -14.55 -23.60
C PRO A 47 -11.15 -14.18 -25.09
N SER A 48 -11.26 -12.89 -25.41
CA SER A 48 -11.23 -12.38 -26.77
C SER A 48 -10.42 -11.09 -26.87
N ARG A 49 -10.06 -10.70 -28.10
CA ARG A 49 -9.43 -9.40 -28.36
C ARG A 49 -10.33 -8.23 -27.93
N ALA A 50 -11.64 -8.33 -28.18
CA ALA A 50 -12.59 -7.30 -27.76
C ALA A 50 -12.61 -7.12 -26.24
N ASP A 51 -12.53 -8.22 -25.48
CA ASP A 51 -12.43 -8.18 -24.02
C ASP A 51 -11.11 -7.57 -23.54
N ALA A 52 -9.99 -7.87 -24.23
CA ALA A 52 -8.68 -7.29 -23.91
C ALA A 52 -8.69 -5.76 -24.09
N VAL A 53 -9.25 -5.27 -25.21
CA VAL A 53 -9.42 -3.83 -25.47
C VAL A 53 -10.38 -3.20 -24.48
N GLY A 54 -11.49 -3.87 -24.15
CA GLY A 54 -12.43 -3.41 -23.12
C GLY A 54 -11.76 -3.21 -21.76
N ARG A 55 -10.97 -4.19 -21.31
CA ARG A 55 -10.19 -4.09 -20.06
C ARG A 55 -9.13 -3.00 -20.11
N ALA A 56 -8.42 -2.88 -21.23
CA ALA A 56 -7.43 -1.82 -21.43
C ALA A 56 -8.09 -0.43 -21.34
N ARG A 57 -9.26 -0.25 -21.98
CA ARG A 57 -10.05 0.98 -21.86
C ARG A 57 -10.43 1.25 -20.42
N ASP A 58 -10.93 0.26 -19.68
CA ASP A 58 -11.30 0.43 -18.27
C ASP A 58 -10.09 0.81 -17.39
N TYR A 59 -8.89 0.27 -17.66
CA TYR A 59 -7.68 0.70 -16.98
C TYR A 59 -7.34 2.17 -17.25
N ILE A 60 -7.46 2.62 -18.50
CA ILE A 60 -7.25 4.04 -18.84
C ILE A 60 -8.26 4.92 -18.10
N LYS A 61 -9.52 4.47 -17.98
CA LYS A 61 -10.54 5.18 -17.21
C LYS A 61 -10.22 5.28 -15.72
N GLN A 62 -9.74 4.18 -15.14
CA GLN A 62 -9.28 4.17 -13.76
C GLN A 62 -8.06 5.08 -13.55
N LEU A 63 -7.18 5.17 -14.55
CA LEU A 63 -6.02 6.05 -14.51
C LEU A 63 -6.42 7.52 -14.42
N TYR A 64 -7.22 8.04 -15.36
CA TYR A 64 -7.59 9.46 -15.31
C TYR A 64 -8.48 9.77 -14.10
N ARG A 65 -9.31 8.82 -13.63
CA ARG A 65 -10.05 8.95 -12.36
C ARG A 65 -9.13 9.10 -11.17
N SER A 66 -8.11 8.24 -11.06
CA SER A 66 -7.11 8.31 -9.99
C SER A 66 -6.32 9.62 -10.03
N MET A 67 -5.97 10.12 -11.22
CA MET A 67 -5.28 11.40 -11.37
C MET A 67 -6.19 12.59 -11.01
N TYR A 68 -7.48 12.52 -11.32
CA TYR A 68 -8.46 13.52 -10.91
C TYR A 68 -8.65 13.54 -9.39
N ASP A 69 -8.81 12.38 -8.77
CA ASP A 69 -8.95 12.25 -7.31
C ASP A 69 -7.70 12.76 -6.56
N GLN A 70 -6.54 12.76 -7.20
CA GLN A 70 -5.28 13.31 -6.69
C GLN A 70 -5.09 14.81 -6.99
N GLY A 71 -6.03 15.45 -7.68
CA GLY A 71 -5.95 16.85 -8.10
C GLY A 71 -4.89 17.12 -9.18
N GLN A 72 -4.49 16.10 -9.95
CA GLN A 72 -3.45 16.21 -10.98
C GLN A 72 -4.01 16.62 -12.35
N ILE A 73 -5.32 16.48 -12.58
CA ILE A 73 -6.01 16.88 -13.82
C ILE A 73 -7.30 17.63 -13.49
N ALA A 74 -7.75 18.45 -14.43
CA ALA A 74 -8.90 19.34 -14.22
C ALA A 74 -10.25 18.62 -14.13
N ALA A 75 -10.43 17.53 -14.88
CA ALA A 75 -11.64 16.72 -14.87
C ALA A 75 -11.34 15.22 -15.06
N ASN A 76 -12.30 14.38 -14.67
CA ASN A 76 -12.24 12.92 -14.78
C ASN A 76 -12.55 12.44 -16.22
N ASP A 77 -11.76 12.90 -17.19
CA ASP A 77 -11.93 12.60 -18.61
C ASP A 77 -10.61 12.49 -19.39
N TRP A 78 -10.70 11.94 -20.61
CA TRP A 78 -9.55 11.74 -21.50
C TRP A 78 -8.93 13.07 -21.94
N SER A 79 -9.75 14.08 -22.26
CA SER A 79 -9.28 15.40 -22.67
C SER A 79 -8.38 16.06 -21.64
N SER A 80 -8.72 15.94 -20.36
CA SER A 80 -7.95 16.47 -19.24
C SER A 80 -6.63 15.74 -19.08
N LEU A 81 -6.61 14.41 -19.27
CA LEU A 81 -5.37 13.64 -19.29
C LEU A 81 -4.45 14.04 -20.46
N ARG A 82 -5.01 14.24 -21.67
CA ARG A 82 -4.26 14.73 -22.83
C ARG A 82 -3.64 16.11 -22.57
N ALA A 83 -4.43 17.03 -22.01
CA ALA A 83 -3.98 18.39 -21.73
C ALA A 83 -2.77 18.41 -20.78
N VAL A 84 -2.72 17.52 -19.79
CA VAL A 84 -1.61 17.47 -18.84
C VAL A 84 -0.42 16.64 -19.29
N ALA A 85 -0.54 15.79 -20.32
CA ALA A 85 0.55 14.90 -20.74
C ALA A 85 1.81 15.66 -21.18
N ASN A 86 1.63 16.85 -21.76
CA ASN A 86 2.70 17.76 -22.16
C ASN A 86 3.18 18.70 -21.04
N THR A 87 2.65 18.57 -19.83
CA THR A 87 3.09 19.33 -18.65
C THR A 87 4.01 18.50 -17.77
N GLU A 88 4.66 19.15 -16.80
CA GLU A 88 5.48 18.47 -15.81
C GLU A 88 4.59 17.70 -14.82
N LEU A 89 4.26 16.46 -15.20
CA LEU A 89 3.53 15.55 -14.33
C LEU A 89 4.47 14.91 -13.32
N LYS A 90 4.10 15.00 -12.05
CA LYS A 90 4.71 14.18 -11.01
C LYS A 90 4.31 12.73 -11.24
N MET A 91 5.19 11.97 -11.86
CA MET A 91 4.99 10.55 -12.15
C MET A 91 4.75 9.78 -10.85
N PRO A 92 3.95 8.69 -10.89
CA PRO A 92 3.77 7.82 -9.74
C PRO A 92 5.14 7.43 -9.23
N ARG A 93 5.33 7.59 -7.92
CA ARG A 93 6.52 7.04 -7.29
C ARG A 93 6.34 5.54 -7.26
N ASP A 94 7.36 4.80 -7.67
CA ASP A 94 7.45 3.36 -7.42
C ASP A 94 7.08 3.05 -5.98
N LEU A 95 6.68 1.79 -5.73
CA LEU A 95 6.42 1.33 -4.39
C LEU A 95 7.62 1.68 -3.50
N ARG A 96 7.44 2.67 -2.62
CA ARG A 96 8.57 3.18 -1.83
C ARG A 96 9.19 2.00 -1.09
N PRO A 97 10.53 1.87 -1.02
CA PRO A 97 11.24 0.87 -0.24
C PRO A 97 10.62 0.64 1.14
N LYS A 98 10.19 1.74 1.79
CA LYS A 98 9.50 1.75 3.08
C LYS A 98 8.21 0.91 3.12
N ASN A 99 7.42 0.91 2.06
CA ASN A 99 6.16 0.19 1.99
C ASN A 99 6.40 -1.29 1.67
N ALA A 100 7.32 -1.56 0.73
CA ALA A 100 7.77 -2.90 0.36
C ALA A 100 8.29 -3.68 1.58
N TYR A 101 9.28 -3.15 2.31
CA TYR A 101 9.85 -3.87 3.46
C TYR A 101 8.81 -4.08 4.56
N ASN A 102 7.93 -3.10 4.79
CA ASN A 102 6.92 -3.21 5.84
C ASN A 102 5.90 -4.30 5.52
N LEU A 103 5.51 -4.46 4.27
CA LEU A 103 4.63 -5.55 3.85
C LEU A 103 5.25 -6.90 4.20
N ILE A 104 6.47 -7.16 3.73
CA ILE A 104 7.17 -8.44 3.98
C ILE A 104 7.34 -8.68 5.48
N ARG A 105 7.75 -7.65 6.23
CA ARG A 105 7.92 -7.73 7.69
C ARG A 105 6.62 -8.09 8.42
N LEU A 106 5.50 -7.51 8.00
CA LEU A 106 4.20 -7.77 8.62
C LEU A 106 3.65 -9.15 8.26
N LEU A 107 3.88 -9.62 7.03
CA LEU A 107 3.50 -10.97 6.60
C LEU A 107 4.25 -12.03 7.42
N ASP A 108 5.58 -11.88 7.55
CA ASP A 108 6.40 -12.79 8.38
C ASP A 108 5.96 -12.79 9.85
N LEU A 109 5.77 -11.60 10.44
CA LEU A 109 5.29 -11.48 11.81
C LEU A 109 3.94 -12.19 12.00
N ALA A 110 3.01 -11.97 11.08
CA ALA A 110 1.68 -12.59 11.15
C ALA A 110 1.76 -14.11 11.03
N ILE A 111 2.59 -14.64 10.12
CA ILE A 111 2.80 -16.08 9.96
C ILE A 111 3.29 -16.71 11.27
N ARG A 112 4.36 -16.16 11.85
CA ARG A 112 4.95 -16.67 13.10
C ARG A 112 3.97 -16.59 14.27
N TRP A 113 3.30 -15.45 14.41
CA TRP A 113 2.32 -15.26 15.48
C TRP A 113 1.13 -16.21 15.34
N LEU A 114 0.60 -16.38 14.13
CA LEU A 114 -0.48 -17.34 13.87
C LEU A 114 -0.03 -18.79 14.06
N ALA A 115 1.25 -19.10 13.87
CA ALA A 115 1.82 -20.41 14.18
C ALA A 115 2.01 -20.67 15.69
N GLY A 116 1.72 -19.68 16.55
CA GLY A 116 1.78 -19.80 18.01
C GLY A 116 3.06 -19.25 18.65
N GLU A 117 3.95 -18.63 17.87
CA GLU A 117 5.06 -17.88 18.47
C GLU A 117 4.57 -16.65 19.22
N ALA A 118 5.32 -16.23 20.24
CA ALA A 118 5.03 -14.98 20.93
C ALA A 118 5.12 -13.79 19.94
N PRO A 119 4.18 -12.83 20.01
CA PRO A 119 4.21 -11.67 19.13
C PRO A 119 5.46 -10.84 19.41
N SER A 120 6.40 -10.84 18.47
CA SER A 120 7.66 -10.10 18.57
C SER A 120 7.86 -9.21 17.36
N VAL A 121 8.03 -7.91 17.61
CA VAL A 121 8.38 -6.92 16.56
C VAL A 121 9.84 -7.02 16.12
N VAL A 122 10.64 -7.86 16.79
CA VAL A 122 12.01 -8.18 16.39
C VAL A 122 11.95 -9.03 15.13
N VAL A 123 12.66 -8.59 14.12
CA VAL A 123 12.79 -9.30 12.84
C VAL A 123 13.74 -10.47 13.03
N SER A 124 13.37 -11.64 12.49
CA SER A 124 14.21 -12.82 12.48
C SER A 124 15.54 -12.60 11.75
N ASP A 125 16.61 -13.24 12.21
CA ASP A 125 17.93 -13.10 11.58
C ASP A 125 17.95 -13.55 10.11
N HIS A 126 17.11 -14.53 9.74
CA HIS A 126 17.00 -15.00 8.37
C HIS A 126 16.34 -13.98 7.42
N LEU A 127 15.43 -13.13 7.92
CA LEU A 127 14.69 -12.17 7.11
C LEU A 127 15.33 -10.78 7.10
N ARG A 128 16.13 -10.47 8.13
CA ARG A 128 16.77 -9.16 8.32
C ARG A 128 17.62 -8.71 7.12
N PRO A 129 18.48 -9.53 6.49
CA PRO A 129 19.27 -9.12 5.33
C PRO A 129 18.39 -8.68 4.17
N THR A 130 17.37 -9.47 3.85
CA THR A 130 16.40 -9.18 2.78
C THR A 130 15.66 -7.87 3.02
N LEU A 131 15.18 -7.64 4.25
CA LEU A 131 14.48 -6.40 4.58
C LEU A 131 15.37 -5.16 4.51
N LEU A 132 16.66 -5.28 4.84
CA LEU A 132 17.63 -4.18 4.70
C LEU A 132 17.90 -3.88 3.23
N ALA A 133 18.12 -4.90 2.39
CA ALA A 133 18.30 -4.72 0.95
C ALA A 133 17.07 -4.03 0.32
N ILE A 134 15.85 -4.47 0.67
CA ILE A 134 14.62 -3.82 0.24
C ILE A 134 14.57 -2.36 0.71
N LYS A 135 14.86 -2.10 1.99
CA LYS A 135 14.83 -0.75 2.57
C LYS A 135 15.81 0.20 1.88
N ASN A 136 16.96 -0.32 1.45
CA ASN A 136 17.98 0.43 0.72
C ASN A 136 17.65 0.60 -0.78
N GLY A 137 16.61 -0.05 -1.29
CA GLY A 137 16.25 -0.01 -2.71
C GLY A 137 17.10 -0.92 -3.59
N GLU A 138 17.84 -1.86 -3.00
CA GLU A 138 18.71 -2.81 -3.72
C GLU A 138 17.92 -3.97 -4.34
N VAL A 139 16.68 -4.18 -3.89
CA VAL A 139 15.78 -5.23 -4.41
C VAL A 139 14.74 -4.61 -5.34
N PRO A 140 14.68 -5.03 -6.61
CA PRO A 140 13.66 -4.58 -7.55
C PRO A 140 12.24 -4.88 -7.06
N THR A 141 11.30 -3.97 -7.31
CA THR A 141 9.88 -4.14 -6.93
C THR A 141 9.28 -5.48 -7.38
N PRO A 142 9.52 -6.00 -8.61
CA PRO A 142 9.00 -7.31 -9.02
C PRO A 142 9.45 -8.46 -8.11
N GLU A 143 10.69 -8.42 -7.59
CA GLU A 143 11.22 -9.41 -6.67
C GLU A 143 10.55 -9.31 -5.30
N VAL A 144 10.33 -8.09 -4.79
CA VAL A 144 9.56 -7.89 -3.56
C VAL A 144 8.15 -8.50 -3.67
N MET A 145 7.49 -8.30 -4.80
CA MET A 145 6.16 -8.86 -5.05
C MET A 145 6.19 -10.39 -5.12
N THR A 146 7.26 -10.99 -5.66
CA THR A 146 7.46 -12.44 -5.62
C THR A 146 7.58 -12.96 -4.19
N ILE A 147 8.39 -12.32 -3.34
CA ILE A 147 8.49 -12.69 -1.92
C ILE A 147 7.11 -12.62 -1.25
N ALA A 148 6.35 -11.54 -1.49
CA ALA A 148 5.03 -11.39 -0.90
C ALA A 148 4.03 -12.46 -1.37
N ARG A 149 4.08 -12.84 -2.67
CA ARG A 149 3.29 -13.94 -3.22
C ARG A 149 3.64 -15.27 -2.59
N GLU A 150 4.90 -15.53 -2.28
CA GLU A 150 5.35 -16.75 -1.57
C GLU A 150 4.90 -16.79 -0.11
N LEU A 151 4.86 -15.64 0.56
CA LEU A 151 4.41 -15.54 1.96
C LEU A 151 2.88 -15.67 2.10
N THR A 152 2.12 -15.32 1.07
CA THR A 152 0.65 -15.35 1.11
C THR A 152 0.05 -16.73 1.40
N PRO A 153 0.42 -17.82 0.69
CA PRO A 153 -0.10 -19.15 1.01
C PRO A 153 0.39 -19.64 2.38
N LYS A 154 1.59 -19.23 2.82
CA LYS A 154 2.08 -19.54 4.18
C LYS A 154 1.24 -18.86 5.25
N LEU A 155 0.86 -17.60 5.03
CA LEU A 155 -0.04 -16.86 5.92
C LEU A 155 -1.41 -17.53 6.01
N GLU A 156 -1.98 -17.91 4.88
CA GLU A 156 -3.28 -18.59 4.87
C GLU A 156 -3.21 -19.97 5.54
N GLY A 157 -2.15 -20.74 5.31
CA GLY A 157 -1.90 -22.00 6.01
C GLY A 157 -1.75 -21.80 7.53
N ALA A 158 -0.96 -20.81 7.96
CA ALA A 158 -0.80 -20.48 9.37
C ALA A 158 -2.13 -20.04 10.01
N ARG A 159 -2.96 -19.26 9.28
CA ARG A 159 -4.29 -18.85 9.73
C ARG A 159 -5.22 -20.04 9.94
N GLN A 160 -5.19 -21.02 9.03
CA GLN A 160 -6.04 -22.22 9.11
C GLN A 160 -5.62 -23.15 10.25
N ALA A 161 -4.31 -23.28 10.49
CA ALA A 161 -3.76 -24.14 11.54
C ALA A 161 -3.60 -23.42 12.90
N SER A 162 -4.01 -22.15 13.00
CA SER A 162 -3.67 -21.32 14.15
C SER A 162 -4.26 -21.85 15.45
N PRO A 163 -3.47 -21.93 16.55
CA PRO A 163 -3.99 -22.24 17.87
C PRO A 163 -4.71 -21.04 18.51
N LEU A 164 -4.66 -19.86 17.88
CA LEU A 164 -5.30 -18.66 18.40
C LEU A 164 -6.83 -18.74 18.25
N PRO A 165 -7.58 -18.14 19.18
CA PRO A 165 -9.04 -18.06 19.06
C PRO A 165 -9.46 -17.36 17.76
N ARG A 166 -10.54 -17.85 17.15
CA ARG A 166 -11.13 -17.26 15.93
C ARG A 166 -11.53 -15.80 16.10
N TYR A 167 -11.96 -15.42 17.30
CA TYR A 167 -12.39 -14.06 17.63
C TYR A 167 -11.49 -13.48 18.72
N PRO A 168 -11.09 -12.20 18.62
CA PRO A 168 -10.30 -11.56 19.66
C PRO A 168 -11.13 -11.38 20.93
N ASP A 169 -10.48 -11.53 22.10
CA ASP A 169 -11.07 -11.17 23.40
C ASP A 169 -11.01 -9.64 23.58
N VAL A 170 -11.96 -8.96 22.94
CA VAL A 170 -12.07 -7.49 22.96
C VAL A 170 -12.21 -6.98 24.40
N ALA A 171 -12.98 -7.69 25.23
CA ALA A 171 -13.21 -7.30 26.62
C ALA A 171 -11.90 -7.32 27.43
N ARG A 172 -11.05 -8.34 27.23
CA ARG A 172 -9.74 -8.39 27.88
C ARG A 172 -8.79 -7.32 27.37
N ALA A 173 -8.74 -7.10 26.06
CA ALA A 173 -7.93 -6.02 25.49
C ALA A 173 -8.36 -4.65 26.05
N GLU A 174 -9.67 -4.39 26.13
CA GLU A 174 -10.22 -3.16 26.70
C GLU A 174 -9.85 -2.99 28.17
N ARG A 175 -9.94 -4.05 28.99
CA ARG A 175 -9.51 -4.00 30.39
C ARG A 175 -8.05 -3.59 30.54
N VAL A 176 -7.16 -4.16 29.73
CA VAL A 176 -5.73 -3.80 29.73
C VAL A 176 -5.54 -2.34 29.33
N LEU A 177 -6.19 -1.89 28.24
CA LEU A 177 -6.07 -0.50 27.78
C LEU A 177 -6.61 0.51 28.80
N ARG A 178 -7.72 0.20 29.48
CA ARG A 178 -8.27 1.02 30.57
C ARG A 178 -7.31 1.08 31.75
N ALA A 179 -6.72 -0.05 32.14
CA ALA A 179 -5.74 -0.10 33.22
C ALA A 179 -4.49 0.73 32.91
N VAL A 180 -3.96 0.63 31.67
CA VAL A 180 -2.84 1.46 31.21
C VAL A 180 -3.18 2.94 31.28
N ARG A 181 -4.37 3.34 30.77
CA ARG A 181 -4.79 4.75 30.82
C ARG A 181 -4.95 5.26 32.24
N ALA A 182 -5.53 4.46 33.14
CA ALA A 182 -5.68 4.82 34.54
C ALA A 182 -4.32 5.01 35.23
N GLU A 183 -3.37 4.13 34.96
CA GLU A 183 -2.00 4.23 35.51
C GLU A 183 -1.26 5.45 34.98
N VAL A 184 -1.39 5.76 33.68
CA VAL A 184 -0.84 6.98 33.09
C VAL A 184 -1.44 8.23 33.73
N ALA A 185 -2.76 8.28 33.91
CA ALA A 185 -3.44 9.40 34.55
C ALA A 185 -2.99 9.58 36.01
N ARG A 186 -2.93 8.49 36.78
CA ARG A 186 -2.44 8.51 38.17
C ARG A 186 -1.02 9.07 38.26
N ARG A 187 -0.09 8.54 37.45
CA ARG A 187 1.30 9.01 37.41
C ARG A 187 1.40 10.49 37.09
N SER A 188 0.58 10.98 36.16
CA SER A 188 0.51 12.39 35.79
C SER A 188 0.06 13.28 36.95
N VAL A 189 -1.05 12.93 37.62
CA VAL A 189 -1.58 13.68 38.77
C VAL A 189 -0.61 13.69 39.94
N GLU A 190 0.01 12.54 40.24
CA GLU A 190 0.94 12.38 41.36
C GLU A 190 2.37 12.85 41.05
N ARG A 191 2.64 13.29 39.81
CA ARG A 191 3.96 13.74 39.34
C ARG A 191 5.09 12.74 39.60
N VAL A 192 4.81 11.45 39.37
CA VAL A 192 5.81 10.38 39.50
C VAL A 192 6.87 10.52 38.40
N ALA A 193 8.15 10.24 38.68
CA ALA A 193 9.20 10.28 37.67
C ALA A 193 8.95 9.25 36.54
N GLY A 194 9.21 9.65 35.29
CA GLY A 194 9.05 8.79 34.11
C GLY A 194 7.61 8.30 33.85
N PRO A 195 7.44 7.25 33.02
CA PRO A 195 6.51 7.09 31.89
C PRO A 195 5.01 7.18 32.20
N TRP A 196 4.56 8.28 32.78
CA TRP A 196 4.10 9.50 32.10
C TRP A 196 3.66 10.49 33.19
N GLY A 197 4.47 10.64 34.24
CA GLY A 197 4.21 11.53 35.36
C GLY A 197 4.84 12.90 35.17
N SER A 198 5.87 13.24 35.97
CA SER A 198 6.54 14.55 35.89
C SER A 198 7.27 14.82 34.58
N GLU A 199 7.62 13.76 33.85
CA GLU A 199 8.29 13.81 32.54
C GLU A 199 7.32 13.74 31.36
N ALA A 200 6.00 13.83 31.62
CA ALA A 200 5.03 13.87 30.54
C ALA A 200 5.24 15.12 29.66
N PRO A 201 5.16 15.00 28.32
CA PRO A 201 5.17 16.16 27.45
C PRO A 201 3.98 17.07 27.78
N PRO A 202 4.12 18.40 27.61
CA PRO A 202 3.01 19.32 27.85
C PRO A 202 1.82 18.93 26.95
N PRO A 203 0.58 19.03 27.44
CA PRO A 203 -0.59 18.73 26.63
C PRO A 203 -0.58 19.63 25.38
N PRO A 204 -0.97 19.11 24.20
CA PRO A 204 -1.02 19.91 23.00
C PRO A 204 -2.00 21.08 23.20
N GLU A 205 -1.63 22.28 22.71
CA GLU A 205 -2.54 23.42 22.69
C GLU A 205 -3.81 23.05 21.91
N ALA A 206 -4.96 23.08 22.58
CA ALA A 206 -6.25 22.96 21.91
C ALA A 206 -6.46 24.23 21.08
N ARG A 207 -6.27 24.12 19.77
CA ARG A 207 -6.67 25.16 18.82
C ARG A 207 -8.03 24.78 18.26
N TYR A 208 -8.99 25.67 18.37
CA TYR A 208 -10.19 25.62 17.56
C TYR A 208 -9.82 26.26 16.22
N ASP A 209 -10.11 25.57 15.13
CA ASP A 209 -10.05 26.19 13.80
C ASP A 209 -11.18 27.23 13.76
N ASP A 210 -10.83 28.50 13.53
CA ASP A 210 -11.78 29.60 13.30
C ASP A 210 -12.56 29.42 11.99
#